data_AF-X0YU21-F1
#
_entry.id   AF-X0YU21-F1
#
_cell.length_a   1.000
_cell.length_b   1.000
_cell.length_c   1.000
_cell.angle_alpha   90.00
_cell.angle_beta   90.00
_cell.angle_gamma   90.00
#
_symmetry.space_group_name_H-M   'P 1'
#
loop_
_entity.id
_entity.type
_entity.pdbx_description
1 polymer ?
#
loop_
_entity_poly.entity_id
_entity_poly.type
_entity_poly.pdbx_seq_one_letter_code
_entity_poly.pdbx_strand_id
1 'polypeptide(L)'
;KDNRLVSHNYRMYFSEDFYASTSVPWVLINQKEVMRGYIDRDTGNWTYDISFEMGDISADLHFVGCTKGYKGVTPGGEWAVILPRADVTGELFVEGEEIKVRGVGYHDHNWEVTAEAALNFGWYWGKINTDTYTIVWADILTTWYWNQPLLVINKNNDGYQNIEQDDIHFTVGDLRLTNWMIVPHSF
;
A
#
# COMPACT_ATOMS: atom_id res chain seq x y z
N LYS A 1 -11.21 19.15 12.33
CA LYS A 1 -10.62 19.47 11.02
C LYS A 1 -11.69 19.15 9.99
N ASP A 2 -12.09 20.13 9.18
CA ASP A 2 -13.39 20.10 8.48
C ASP A 2 -13.36 19.31 7.16
N ASN A 3 -12.41 18.37 7.01
CA ASN A 3 -12.18 17.52 5.83
C ASN A 3 -12.23 18.28 4.48
N ARG A 4 -11.88 19.57 4.50
CA ARG A 4 -11.87 20.42 3.31
C ARG A 4 -10.76 19.99 2.38
N LEU A 5 -11.07 19.81 1.09
CA LEU A 5 -10.07 19.66 0.04
C LEU A 5 -9.23 20.93 -0.06
N VAL A 6 -7.93 20.80 0.13
CA VAL A 6 -7.00 21.93 0.21
C VAL A 6 -6.41 22.28 -1.16
N SER A 7 -6.08 21.28 -1.97
CA SER A 7 -5.56 21.48 -3.33
C SER A 7 -5.95 20.32 -4.24
N HIS A 8 -6.14 20.59 -5.52
CA HIS A 8 -6.41 19.60 -6.56
C HIS A 8 -5.66 19.99 -7.82
N ASN A 9 -4.51 19.35 -8.03
CA ASN A 9 -3.63 19.57 -9.17
C ASN A 9 -3.43 18.25 -9.92
N TYR A 10 -3.33 18.32 -11.24
CA TYR A 10 -2.93 17.18 -12.07
C TYR A 10 -1.89 17.62 -13.09
N ARG A 11 -0.98 16.71 -13.44
CA ARG A 11 -0.01 16.89 -14.52
C ARG A 11 0.08 15.61 -15.31
N MET A 12 0.03 15.72 -16.62
CA MET A 12 0.22 14.60 -17.52
C MET A 12 1.69 14.50 -17.93
N TYR A 13 2.19 13.27 -17.99
CA TYR A 13 3.52 12.91 -18.45
C TYR A 13 3.40 11.90 -19.59
N PHE A 14 4.34 11.89 -20.52
CA PHE A 14 4.40 10.86 -21.54
C PHE A 14 5.02 9.59 -20.95
N SER A 15 4.76 8.44 -21.58
CA SER A 15 5.39 7.18 -21.17
C SER A 15 6.92 7.23 -21.22
N GLU A 16 7.48 8.07 -22.10
CA GLU A 16 8.92 8.32 -22.24
C GLU A 16 9.50 9.04 -21.01
N ASP A 17 8.68 9.75 -20.24
CA ASP A 17 9.08 10.43 -19.01
C ASP A 17 9.08 9.49 -17.80
N PHE A 18 8.54 8.27 -17.94
CA PHE A 18 8.43 7.30 -16.86
C PHE A 18 9.56 6.28 -16.92
N TYR A 19 10.17 6.04 -15.76
CA TYR A 19 11.10 4.94 -15.57
C TYR A 19 10.80 4.23 -14.26
N ALA A 20 10.83 2.91 -14.29
CA ALA A 20 10.84 2.06 -13.11
C ALA A 20 11.92 0.98 -13.25
N SER A 21 12.72 0.80 -12.20
CA SER A 21 13.70 -0.28 -12.13
C SER A 21 13.03 -1.63 -12.03
N THR A 22 13.68 -2.66 -12.60
CA THR A 22 13.24 -4.06 -12.52
C THR A 22 13.85 -4.83 -11.35
N SER A 23 14.76 -4.22 -10.58
CA SER A 23 15.52 -4.90 -9.52
C SER A 23 15.30 -4.31 -8.13
N VAL A 24 14.89 -3.04 -8.05
CA VAL A 24 14.65 -2.33 -6.80
C VAL A 24 13.45 -1.40 -6.96
N PRO A 25 12.76 -1.02 -5.87
CA PRO A 25 11.66 -0.06 -5.91
C PRO A 25 12.18 1.34 -6.23
N TRP A 26 12.49 1.61 -7.49
CA TRP A 26 13.07 2.88 -7.92
C TRP A 26 12.30 3.41 -9.11
N VAL A 27 11.67 4.57 -8.92
CA VAL A 27 10.76 5.18 -9.90
C VAL A 27 11.18 6.62 -10.14
N LEU A 28 11.27 6.99 -11.42
CA LEU A 28 11.45 8.35 -11.87
C LEU A 28 10.28 8.78 -12.74
N ILE A 29 9.89 10.04 -12.61
CA ILE A 29 8.95 10.71 -13.48
C ILE A 29 9.59 12.02 -13.95
N ASN A 30 9.73 12.19 -15.26
CA ASN A 30 10.41 13.32 -15.90
C ASN A 30 11.80 13.57 -15.29
N GLN A 31 12.60 12.50 -15.18
CA GLN A 31 13.96 12.48 -14.61
C GLN A 31 14.06 12.87 -13.13
N LYS A 32 12.94 13.14 -12.45
CA LYS A 32 12.90 13.33 -10.99
C LYS A 32 12.62 11.99 -10.32
N GLU A 33 13.40 11.67 -9.30
CA GLU A 33 13.16 10.51 -8.45
C GLU A 33 11.93 10.74 -7.57
N VAL A 34 10.94 9.87 -7.69
CA VAL A 34 9.69 9.95 -6.89
C VAL A 34 9.58 8.84 -5.84
N MET A 35 10.31 7.75 -6.04
CA MET A 35 10.42 6.66 -5.08
C MET A 35 11.79 6.02 -5.21
N ARG A 36 12.47 5.83 -4.07
CA ARG A 36 13.71 5.06 -3.99
C ARG A 36 13.71 4.17 -2.75
N GLY A 37 13.52 2.87 -2.99
CA GLY A 37 13.63 1.80 -2.03
C GLY A 37 15.03 1.20 -2.03
N TYR A 38 15.61 1.00 -0.85
CA TYR A 38 16.90 0.35 -0.65
C TYR A 38 16.93 -0.36 0.70
N ILE A 39 17.93 -1.22 0.90
CA ILE A 39 18.22 -1.80 2.21
C ILE A 39 19.29 -0.95 2.88
N ASP A 40 18.96 -0.37 4.02
CA ASP A 40 19.89 0.41 4.82
C ASP A 40 21.03 -0.49 5.34
N ARG A 41 22.28 -0.03 5.19
CA ARG A 41 23.45 -0.87 5.45
C ARG A 41 23.72 -1.08 6.94
N ASP A 42 23.32 -0.11 7.76
CA ASP A 42 23.62 -0.12 9.19
C ASP A 42 22.56 -0.92 9.96
N THR A 43 21.30 -0.79 9.55
CA THR A 43 20.16 -1.43 10.19
C THR A 43 19.71 -2.73 9.51
N GLY A 44 19.99 -2.88 8.21
CA GLY A 44 19.47 -3.98 7.39
C GLY A 44 17.98 -3.85 7.05
N ASN A 45 17.34 -2.72 7.40
CA ASN A 45 15.93 -2.50 7.15
C ASN A 45 15.69 -2.02 5.71
N TRP A 46 14.53 -2.39 5.16
CA TRP A 46 14.04 -1.75 3.94
C TRP A 46 13.65 -0.30 4.24
N THR A 47 14.15 0.61 3.42
CA THR A 47 13.97 2.05 3.57
C THR A 47 13.54 2.65 2.24
N TYR A 48 12.58 3.58 2.28
CA TYR A 48 12.05 4.23 1.09
C TYR A 48 12.07 5.74 1.27
N ASP A 49 12.66 6.43 0.30
CA ASP A 49 12.49 7.87 0.12
C ASP A 49 11.43 8.12 -0.95
N ILE A 50 10.38 8.83 -0.58
CA ILE A 50 9.28 9.21 -1.47
C ILE A 50 9.28 10.72 -1.60
N SER A 51 9.34 11.23 -2.82
CA SER A 51 9.26 12.66 -3.11
C SER A 51 8.20 12.91 -4.18
N PHE A 52 7.30 13.84 -3.93
CA PHE A 52 6.40 14.34 -4.96
C PHE A 52 6.27 15.86 -4.88
N GLU A 53 6.13 16.47 -6.05
CA GLU A 53 5.93 17.91 -6.19
C GLU A 53 4.84 18.12 -7.25
N MET A 54 3.78 18.85 -6.90
CA MET A 54 2.66 19.11 -7.78
C MET A 54 2.11 20.53 -7.57
N GLY A 55 2.58 21.47 -8.38
CA GLY A 55 2.15 22.86 -8.28
C GLY A 55 2.68 23.49 -6.99
N ASP A 56 1.78 23.85 -6.09
CA ASP A 56 2.06 24.48 -4.80
C ASP A 56 2.08 23.50 -3.63
N ILE A 57 2.04 22.18 -3.90
CA ILE A 57 2.14 21.15 -2.88
C ILE A 57 3.32 20.20 -3.12
N SER A 58 3.94 19.74 -2.05
CA SER A 58 4.94 18.67 -2.08
C SER A 58 4.87 17.76 -0.86
N ALA A 59 5.48 16.58 -0.98
CA ALA A 59 5.87 15.80 0.18
C ALA A 59 7.21 15.13 -0.06
N ASP A 60 8.02 15.15 0.98
CA ASP A 60 9.27 14.40 1.08
C ASP A 60 9.19 13.54 2.33
N LEU A 61 9.08 12.22 2.12
CA LEU A 61 8.77 11.26 3.17
C LEU A 61 9.81 10.15 3.19
N HIS A 62 10.37 9.92 4.36
CA HIS A 62 11.31 8.85 4.65
C HIS A 62 10.62 7.74 5.43
N PHE A 63 10.61 6.54 4.88
CA PHE A 63 9.99 5.35 5.45
C PHE A 63 11.10 4.40 5.89
N VAL A 64 11.07 3.99 7.16
CA VAL A 64 11.96 2.94 7.68
C VAL A 64 11.12 1.73 8.07
N GLY A 65 11.31 0.63 7.36
CA GLY A 65 10.63 -0.63 7.65
C GLY A 65 10.97 -1.15 9.03
N CYS A 66 9.93 -1.55 9.78
CA CYS A 66 10.08 -2.08 11.14
C CYS A 66 9.44 -3.47 11.30
N THR A 67 9.16 -4.16 10.19
CA THR A 67 8.60 -5.52 10.15
C THR A 67 9.21 -6.27 8.97
N LYS A 68 9.34 -7.61 9.06
CA LYS A 68 9.68 -8.40 7.86
C LYS A 68 8.55 -8.35 6.83
N GLY A 69 8.92 -8.14 5.57
CA GLY A 69 8.00 -8.20 4.44
C GLY A 69 7.47 -9.60 4.18
N TYR A 70 6.33 -9.67 3.50
CA TYR A 70 5.61 -10.88 3.13
C TYR A 70 5.53 -11.00 1.61
N LYS A 71 5.53 -12.23 1.10
CA LYS A 71 5.25 -12.56 -0.31
C LYS A 71 4.25 -13.71 -0.33
N GLY A 72 3.15 -13.52 -1.04
CA GLY A 72 2.08 -14.49 -1.23
C GLY A 72 1.65 -14.59 -2.69
N VAL A 73 0.76 -15.54 -2.96
CA VAL A 73 0.17 -15.79 -4.27
C VAL A 73 -1.32 -15.50 -4.21
N THR A 74 -1.85 -14.90 -5.26
CA THR A 74 -3.26 -14.59 -5.45
C THR A 74 -3.74 -15.20 -6.77
N PRO A 75 -5.06 -15.33 -7.03
CA PRO A 75 -5.58 -15.78 -8.33
C PRO A 75 -5.01 -14.99 -9.52
N GLY A 76 -4.80 -13.69 -9.31
CA GLY A 76 -4.41 -12.76 -10.36
C GLY A 76 -2.90 -12.56 -10.53
N GLY A 77 -2.05 -13.28 -9.79
CA GLY A 77 -0.60 -13.08 -9.79
C GLY A 77 -0.01 -13.13 -8.39
N GLU A 78 1.16 -12.54 -8.21
CA GLU A 78 1.82 -12.51 -6.90
C GLU A 78 1.57 -11.17 -6.20
N TRP A 79 1.58 -11.21 -4.86
CA TRP A 79 1.42 -10.04 -4.02
C TRP A 79 2.47 -10.05 -2.93
N ALA A 80 3.24 -8.97 -2.85
CA ALA A 80 4.23 -8.78 -1.81
C ALA A 80 3.91 -7.54 -1.00
N VAL A 81 3.96 -7.69 0.32
CA VAL A 81 3.88 -6.58 1.25
C VAL A 81 5.29 -6.32 1.76
N ILE A 82 6.01 -5.44 1.07
CA ILE A 82 7.45 -5.21 1.33
C ILE A 82 7.64 -4.44 2.63
N LEU A 83 6.79 -3.43 2.86
CA LEU A 83 6.70 -2.69 4.11
C LEU A 83 5.30 -2.86 4.71
N PRO A 84 5.02 -3.95 5.44
CA PRO A 84 3.77 -4.08 6.19
C PRO A 84 3.61 -2.92 7.18
N ARG A 85 4.71 -2.52 7.81
CA ARG A 85 4.81 -1.34 8.64
C ARG A 85 6.13 -0.63 8.42
N ALA A 86 6.06 0.70 8.30
CA ALA A 86 7.22 1.57 8.36
C ALA A 86 6.97 2.73 9.33
N ASP A 87 8.01 3.14 10.05
CA ASP A 87 8.02 4.44 10.71
C ASP A 87 8.31 5.50 9.65
N VAL A 88 7.43 6.50 9.57
CA VAL A 88 7.52 7.56 8.55
C VAL A 88 7.81 8.88 9.21
N THR A 89 8.79 9.60 8.68
CA THR A 89 9.09 10.99 9.01
C THR A 89 9.25 11.80 7.75
N GLY A 90 8.94 13.08 7.77
CA GLY A 90 9.18 13.93 6.61
C GLY A 90 8.53 15.29 6.73
N GLU A 91 8.42 15.93 5.58
CA GLU A 91 7.91 17.29 5.43
C GLU A 91 6.86 17.31 4.32
N LEU A 92 5.76 17.99 4.58
CA LEU A 92 4.75 18.33 3.58
C LEU A 92 4.82 19.83 3.33
N PHE A 93 4.64 20.26 2.09
CA PHE A 93 4.39 21.66 1.78
C PHE A 93 2.96 21.80 1.27
N VAL A 94 2.12 22.54 1.98
CA VAL A 94 0.70 22.74 1.65
C VAL A 94 0.26 24.13 2.10
N GLU A 95 -0.55 24.84 1.31
CA GLU A 95 -1.03 26.21 1.61
C GLU A 95 0.11 27.23 1.90
N GLY A 96 1.30 27.01 1.32
CA GLY A 96 2.47 27.87 1.54
C GLY A 96 3.22 27.61 2.85
N GLU A 97 2.83 26.58 3.61
CA GLU A 97 3.43 26.21 4.88
C GLU A 97 4.17 24.86 4.79
N GLU A 98 5.33 24.80 5.43
CA GLU A 98 6.07 23.55 5.65
C GLU A 98 5.58 22.88 6.95
N ILE A 99 5.18 21.61 6.85
CA ILE A 99 4.58 20.84 7.93
C ILE A 99 5.42 19.59 8.16
N LYS A 100 6.09 19.52 9.30
CA LYS A 100 6.78 18.30 9.74
C LYS A 100 5.78 17.24 10.16
N VAL A 101 5.94 16.03 9.63
CA VAL A 101 5.04 14.91 9.88
C VAL A 101 5.79 13.69 10.39
N ARG A 102 5.08 12.91 11.22
CA ARG A 102 5.47 11.56 11.63
C ARG A 102 4.25 10.67 11.63
N GLY A 103 4.40 9.43 11.18
CA GLY A 103 3.29 8.47 11.12
C GLY A 103 3.73 7.05 10.85
N VAL A 104 2.76 6.22 10.46
CA VAL A 104 2.96 4.81 10.09
C VAL A 104 2.69 4.63 8.60
N GLY A 105 3.68 4.11 7.89
CA GLY A 105 3.66 3.84 6.46
C GLY A 105 3.39 2.38 6.13
N TYR A 106 3.11 2.13 4.85
CA TYR A 106 2.83 0.82 4.28
C TYR A 106 3.19 0.83 2.79
N HIS A 107 3.74 -0.26 2.29
CA HIS A 107 3.93 -0.48 0.85
C HIS A 107 3.79 -1.95 0.48
N ASP A 108 2.94 -2.21 -0.49
CA ASP A 108 2.80 -3.48 -1.19
C ASP A 108 3.00 -3.33 -2.70
N HIS A 109 3.21 -4.45 -3.36
CA HIS A 109 3.40 -4.53 -4.79
C HIS A 109 2.81 -5.82 -5.33
N ASN A 110 2.06 -5.71 -6.43
CA ASN A 110 1.66 -6.85 -7.23
C ASN A 110 2.63 -7.00 -8.40
N TRP A 111 2.99 -8.24 -8.74
CA TRP A 111 3.75 -8.53 -9.95
C TRP A 111 3.21 -9.79 -10.63
N GLU A 112 3.67 -10.04 -11.85
CA GLU A 112 3.17 -11.13 -12.70
C GLU A 112 1.64 -11.14 -12.81
N VAL A 113 1.06 -9.94 -12.88
CA VAL A 113 -0.39 -9.75 -12.97
C VAL A 113 -0.91 -10.42 -14.24
N THR A 114 -1.76 -11.42 -14.08
CA THR A 114 -2.32 -12.22 -15.17
C THR A 114 -3.68 -11.67 -15.61
N ALA A 115 -4.22 -12.20 -16.72
CA ALA A 115 -5.57 -11.86 -17.16
C ALA A 115 -6.65 -12.23 -16.12
N GLU A 116 -6.39 -13.20 -15.24
CA GLU A 116 -7.29 -13.59 -14.16
C GLU A 116 -7.52 -12.44 -13.17
N ALA A 117 -6.51 -11.59 -12.93
CA ALA A 117 -6.67 -10.39 -12.11
C ALA A 117 -7.77 -9.45 -12.64
N ALA A 118 -7.90 -9.36 -13.98
CA ALA A 118 -8.92 -8.54 -14.63
C ALA A 118 -10.31 -9.20 -14.67
N LEU A 119 -10.41 -10.50 -14.38
CA LEU A 119 -11.66 -11.25 -14.32
C LEU A 119 -12.27 -11.31 -12.92
N ASN A 120 -11.48 -10.99 -11.88
CA ASN A 120 -11.98 -10.86 -10.52
C ASN A 120 -13.05 -9.77 -10.43
N PHE A 121 -14.07 -9.99 -9.58
CA PHE A 121 -15.14 -9.04 -9.31
C PHE A 121 -14.67 -7.84 -8.45
N GLY A 122 -13.48 -7.96 -7.87
CA GLY A 122 -12.84 -6.92 -7.06
C GLY A 122 -12.11 -7.54 -5.88
N TRP A 123 -11.71 -6.68 -4.95
CA TRP A 123 -11.12 -7.11 -3.69
C TRP A 123 -11.44 -6.10 -2.59
N TYR A 124 -11.50 -6.60 -1.37
CA TYR A 124 -11.31 -5.78 -0.18
C TYR A 124 -9.87 -5.91 0.27
N TRP A 125 -9.30 -4.82 0.75
CA TRP A 125 -7.94 -4.81 1.26
C TRP A 125 -7.85 -3.86 2.43
N GLY A 126 -7.07 -4.24 3.43
CA GLY A 126 -6.89 -3.42 4.61
C GLY A 126 -5.64 -3.77 5.40
N LYS A 127 -5.37 -2.89 6.36
CA LYS A 127 -4.30 -3.04 7.34
C LYS A 127 -4.76 -2.57 8.70
N ILE A 128 -4.32 -3.27 9.73
CA ILE A 128 -4.58 -2.95 11.13
C ILE A 128 -3.22 -2.81 11.82
N ASN A 129 -2.99 -1.67 12.45
CA ASN A 129 -1.76 -1.40 13.17
C ASN A 129 -2.05 -1.37 14.67
N THR A 130 -1.28 -2.12 15.45
CA THR A 130 -1.22 -2.03 16.91
C THR A 130 0.19 -1.61 17.33
N ASP A 131 0.45 -1.51 18.62
CA ASP A 131 1.81 -1.19 19.11
C ASP A 131 2.83 -2.31 18.85
N THR A 132 2.35 -3.54 18.64
CA THR A 132 3.20 -4.74 18.57
C THR A 132 3.08 -5.49 17.25
N TYR A 133 1.93 -5.41 16.59
CA TYR A 133 1.62 -6.16 15.38
C TYR A 133 1.04 -5.25 14.30
N THR A 134 1.28 -5.65 13.06
CA THR A 134 0.56 -5.16 11.90
C THR A 134 -0.10 -6.35 11.21
N ILE A 135 -1.40 -6.27 11.01
CA ILE A 135 -2.17 -7.25 10.25
C ILE A 135 -2.42 -6.66 8.88
N VAL A 136 -2.06 -7.38 7.83
CA VAL A 136 -2.38 -7.00 6.45
C VAL A 136 -3.24 -8.10 5.88
N TRP A 137 -4.35 -7.71 5.26
CA TRP A 137 -5.33 -8.64 4.76
C TRP A 137 -5.92 -8.20 3.44
N ALA A 138 -6.38 -9.17 2.67
CA ALA A 138 -7.14 -8.98 1.46
C ALA A 138 -8.24 -10.02 1.37
N ASP A 139 -9.32 -9.70 0.68
CA ASP A 139 -10.35 -10.66 0.32
C ASP A 139 -10.67 -10.50 -1.17
N ILE A 140 -10.17 -11.41 -1.99
CA ILE A 140 -10.26 -11.33 -3.45
C ILE A 140 -11.54 -12.02 -3.90
N LEU A 141 -12.45 -11.27 -4.52
CA LEU A 141 -13.72 -11.79 -5.01
C LEU A 141 -13.52 -12.36 -6.42
N THR A 142 -13.37 -13.68 -6.53
CA THR A 142 -13.29 -14.34 -7.84
C THR A 142 -14.67 -14.42 -8.50
N THR A 143 -15.73 -14.47 -7.69
CA THR A 143 -17.13 -14.29 -8.12
C THR A 143 -17.92 -13.58 -7.01
N TRP A 144 -19.22 -13.35 -7.21
CA TRP A 144 -20.12 -12.85 -6.16
C TRP A 144 -20.25 -13.76 -4.92
N TYR A 145 -19.89 -15.05 -5.04
CA TYR A 145 -20.11 -16.06 -3.99
C TYR A 145 -18.81 -16.72 -3.52
N TRP A 146 -17.72 -16.51 -4.24
CA TRP A 146 -16.44 -17.16 -4.00
C TRP A 146 -15.38 -16.09 -3.81
N ASN A 147 -14.64 -16.24 -2.72
CA ASN A 147 -13.61 -15.33 -2.31
C ASN A 147 -12.33 -16.09 -1.93
N GLN A 148 -11.20 -15.40 -2.01
CA GLN A 148 -9.92 -15.89 -1.56
C GLN A 148 -9.32 -14.92 -0.55
N PRO A 149 -9.50 -15.18 0.76
CA PRO A 149 -8.92 -14.35 1.78
C PRO A 149 -7.42 -14.61 1.93
N LEU A 150 -6.67 -13.54 2.18
CA LEU A 150 -5.28 -13.56 2.59
C LEU A 150 -5.16 -12.77 3.89
N LEU A 151 -4.37 -13.27 4.84
CA LEU A 151 -4.07 -12.57 6.07
C LEU A 151 -2.67 -12.91 6.56
N VAL A 152 -1.89 -11.86 6.80
CA VAL A 152 -0.56 -11.97 7.39
C VAL A 152 -0.49 -11.11 8.65
N ILE A 153 0.08 -11.67 9.70
CA ILE A 153 0.35 -10.98 10.96
C ILE A 153 1.86 -10.75 11.05
N ASN A 154 2.29 -9.50 10.92
CA ASN A 154 3.68 -9.10 11.06
C ASN A 154 3.93 -8.60 12.48
N LYS A 155 4.98 -9.08 13.13
CA LYS A 155 5.40 -8.59 14.44
C LYS A 155 6.51 -7.57 14.27
N ASN A 156 6.42 -6.46 15.02
CA ASN A 156 7.42 -5.40 14.95
C ASN A 156 8.82 -5.95 15.29
N ASN A 157 9.79 -5.66 14.42
CA ASN A 157 11.19 -6.07 14.48
C ASN A 157 11.43 -7.59 14.53
N ASP A 158 10.48 -8.38 14.03
CA ASP A 158 10.54 -9.84 14.04
C ASP A 158 9.94 -10.42 12.74
N GLY A 159 9.60 -11.71 12.76
CA GLY A 159 8.94 -12.42 11.67
C GLY A 159 7.49 -12.03 11.42
N TYR A 160 6.88 -12.83 10.55
CA TYR A 160 5.46 -12.79 10.26
C TYR A 160 4.87 -14.19 10.36
N GLN A 161 3.56 -14.26 10.52
CA GLN A 161 2.77 -15.47 10.43
C GLN A 161 1.76 -15.32 9.31
N ASN A 162 1.87 -16.16 8.28
CA ASN A 162 0.83 -16.32 7.28
C ASN A 162 -0.30 -17.16 7.90
N ILE A 163 -1.53 -16.71 7.75
CA ILE A 163 -2.71 -17.47 8.17
C ILE A 163 -3.22 -18.25 6.97
N GLU A 164 -3.49 -19.54 7.18
CA GLU A 164 -4.04 -20.40 6.13
C GLU A 164 -5.44 -19.91 5.75
N GLN A 165 -5.76 -20.03 4.47
CA GLN A 165 -7.00 -19.48 3.92
C GLN A 165 -8.26 -20.01 4.63
N ASP A 166 -8.26 -21.31 4.96
CA ASP A 166 -9.37 -21.98 5.65
C ASP A 166 -9.57 -21.50 7.10
N ASP A 167 -8.55 -20.85 7.69
CA ASP A 167 -8.60 -20.27 9.03
C ASP A 167 -9.03 -18.78 9.02
N ILE A 168 -9.34 -18.22 7.85
CA ILE A 168 -9.76 -16.82 7.70
C ILE A 168 -11.25 -16.76 7.40
N HIS A 169 -11.99 -16.03 8.24
CA HIS A 169 -13.39 -15.75 8.02
C HIS A 169 -13.66 -14.25 8.15
N PHE A 170 -14.07 -13.62 7.04
CA PHE A 170 -14.63 -12.28 7.06
C PHE A 170 -16.14 -12.36 7.11
N THR A 171 -16.74 -11.64 8.06
CA THR A 171 -18.19 -11.46 8.13
C THR A 171 -18.49 -10.04 7.73
N VAL A 172 -19.59 -9.81 7.01
CA VAL A 172 -20.05 -8.46 6.69
C VAL A 172 -21.10 -8.05 7.71
N GLY A 173 -20.87 -6.91 8.37
CA GLY A 173 -21.82 -6.35 9.35
C GLY A 173 -22.96 -5.55 8.72
N ASP A 174 -22.72 -4.87 7.60
CA ASP A 174 -23.70 -4.00 6.92
C ASP A 174 -23.53 -4.09 5.39
N LEU A 175 -24.63 -4.40 4.68
CA LEU A 175 -24.70 -4.47 3.22
C LEU A 175 -25.69 -3.45 2.71
N ARG A 176 -25.28 -2.63 1.73
CA ARG A 176 -26.16 -1.62 1.11
C ARG A 176 -26.17 -1.73 -0.40
N LEU A 177 -27.31 -1.42 -1.01
CA LEU A 177 -27.42 -1.26 -2.45
C LEU A 177 -26.95 0.14 -2.85
N THR A 178 -25.78 0.21 -3.48
CA THR A 178 -25.17 1.45 -3.97
C THR A 178 -24.94 1.32 -5.47
N ASN A 179 -25.51 2.23 -6.27
CA ASN A 179 -25.41 2.19 -7.74
C ASN A 179 -25.74 0.81 -8.36
N TRP A 180 -26.82 0.18 -7.89
CA TRP A 180 -27.27 -1.15 -8.31
C TRP A 180 -26.33 -2.31 -7.97
N MET A 181 -25.34 -2.10 -7.10
CA MET A 181 -24.44 -3.14 -6.58
C MET A 181 -24.64 -3.30 -5.07
N ILE A 182 -24.57 -4.54 -4.58
CA ILE A 182 -24.55 -4.81 -3.13
C ILE A 182 -23.12 -4.59 -2.66
N VAL A 183 -22.91 -3.62 -1.78
CA VAL A 183 -21.59 -3.22 -1.29
C VAL A 183 -21.56 -3.34 0.24
N PRO A 184 -20.54 -3.99 0.84
CA PRO A 184 -20.32 -3.99 2.27
C PRO A 184 -19.86 -2.60 2.74
N HIS A 185 -20.50 -2.09 3.77
CA HIS A 185 -20.15 -0.82 4.42
C HIS A 185 -19.40 -1.03 5.75
N SER A 186 -19.39 -2.25 6.28
CA SER A 186 -18.57 -2.66 7.42
C SER A 186 -18.31 -4.16 7.40
N PHE A 187 -17.14 -4.58 7.87
CA PHE A 187 -16.75 -5.96 8.13
C PHE A 187 -16.66 -6.17 9.64
#